data_AF-A0A9C9G9Q3-F1
#
_entry.id   AF-A0A9C9G9Q3-F1
#
_cell.length_a   1.000
_cell.length_b   1.000
_cell.length_c   1.000
_cell.angle_alpha   90.00
_cell.angle_beta   90.00
_cell.angle_gamma   90.00
#
_symmetry.space_group_name_H-M   'P 1'
#
loop_
_entity.id
_entity.type
_entity.pdbx_description
1 polymer ?
#
loop_
_entity_poly.entity_id
_entity_poly.type
_entity_poly.pdbx_seq_one_letter_code
_entity_poly.pdbx_strand_id
1 'polypeptide(L)'
;MQMMSGHGMMGMMMGRVEALSEGELRALVAYLQKHAQTPIDTTQYPDLDTQAGRSFQETCARCHALPDPKQHTRDEWPSVVARMKQNMVAMDKSVPKGQTMKEIVAFLQRHAKDQQ
;
A
#
# COMPACT_ATOMS: atom_id res chain seq x y z
N MET A 1 26.58 -2.24 38.37
CA MET A 1 25.40 -1.35 38.22
C MET A 1 24.39 -2.04 37.33
N GLN A 2 23.27 -2.50 37.90
CA GLN A 2 22.17 -3.12 37.16
C GLN A 2 21.23 -1.99 36.72
N MET A 3 21.09 -1.77 35.42
CA MET A 3 20.15 -0.78 34.87
C MET A 3 18.76 -1.41 34.87
N MET A 4 17.89 -0.91 35.74
CA MET A 4 16.47 -1.28 35.80
C MET A 4 15.78 -0.74 34.54
N SER A 5 15.31 -1.63 33.67
CA SER A 5 14.49 -1.28 32.51
C SER A 5 13.17 -0.66 32.97
N GLY A 6 12.97 0.62 32.64
CA GLY A 6 11.77 1.38 32.95
C GLY A 6 10.53 0.85 32.22
N HIS A 7 9.88 -0.14 32.79
CA HIS A 7 8.47 -0.45 32.51
C HIS A 7 7.58 0.52 33.30
N GLY A 8 7.64 1.80 32.94
CA GLY A 8 6.92 2.88 33.62
C GLY A 8 5.56 3.16 32.96
N MET A 9 4.48 2.86 33.69
CA MET A 9 3.15 3.52 33.66
C MET A 9 2.32 3.56 32.37
N MET A 10 2.84 3.30 31.17
CA MET A 10 2.05 3.30 29.92
C MET A 10 1.18 2.04 29.73
N GLY A 11 1.45 0.95 30.45
CA GLY A 11 0.77 -0.34 30.26
C GLY A 11 -0.62 -0.45 30.90
N MET A 12 -1.08 0.53 31.68
CA MET A 12 -2.35 0.45 32.42
C MET A 12 -3.57 0.99 31.66
N MET A 13 -3.39 1.64 30.50
CA MET A 13 -4.49 2.25 29.74
C MET A 13 -4.86 1.52 28.44
N MET A 14 -4.10 0.50 28.06
CA MET A 14 -4.45 -0.41 26.98
C MET A 14 -4.83 -1.74 27.63
N GLY A 15 -6.02 -2.29 27.33
CA GLY A 15 -6.35 -3.67 27.72
C GLY A 15 -5.19 -4.60 27.36
N ARG A 16 -4.95 -5.66 28.15
CA ARG A 16 -3.76 -6.53 28.01
C ARG A 16 -3.63 -7.09 26.59
N VAL A 17 -2.91 -6.40 25.71
CA VAL A 17 -2.48 -6.93 24.42
C VAL A 17 -1.28 -7.81 24.71
N GLU A 18 -1.44 -9.12 24.56
CA GLU A 18 -0.35 -10.07 24.72
C GLU A 18 0.66 -9.90 23.59
N ALA A 19 1.95 -9.92 23.94
CA ALA A 19 3.01 -9.88 22.95
C ALA A 19 3.09 -11.23 22.21
N LEU A 20 3.34 -11.18 20.91
CA LEU A 20 3.54 -12.37 20.09
C LEU A 20 4.76 -13.15 20.57
N SER A 21 4.67 -14.48 20.61
CA SER A 21 5.85 -15.34 20.71
C SER A 21 6.76 -15.13 19.49
N GLU A 22 8.04 -15.49 19.62
CA GLU A 22 8.97 -15.41 18.48
C GLU A 22 8.52 -16.26 17.29
N GLY A 23 7.86 -17.40 17.56
CA GLY A 23 7.33 -18.29 16.52
C GLY A 23 6.22 -17.62 15.71
N GLU A 24 5.28 -16.96 16.39
CA GLU A 24 4.19 -16.23 15.75
C GLU A 24 4.70 -15.01 14.99
N LEU A 25 5.66 -14.27 15.55
CA LEU A 25 6.29 -13.14 14.87
C LEU A 25 6.97 -13.60 13.56
N ARG A 26 7.73 -14.70 13.60
CA ARG A 26 8.36 -15.27 12.39
C ARG A 26 7.32 -15.67 11.35
N ALA A 27 6.22 -16.31 11.77
CA ALA A 27 5.15 -16.71 10.86
C ALA A 27 4.47 -15.50 10.19
N LEU A 28 4.16 -14.45 10.97
CA LEU A 28 3.54 -13.22 10.46
C LEU A 28 4.47 -12.47 9.50
N VAL A 29 5.75 -12.34 9.83
CA VAL A 29 6.73 -11.69 8.94
C VAL A 29 6.85 -12.45 7.63
N ALA A 30 6.96 -13.78 7.67
CA ALA A 30 7.03 -14.60 6.46
C ALA A 30 5.76 -14.47 5.60
N TYR A 31 4.59 -14.43 6.22
CA TYR A 31 3.33 -14.21 5.52
C TYR A 31 3.29 -12.83 4.84
N LEU A 32 3.63 -11.75 5.57
CA LEU A 32 3.62 -10.40 5.03
C LEU A 32 4.65 -10.24 3.90
N GLN A 33 5.87 -10.77 4.05
CA GLN A 33 6.87 -10.73 2.99
C GLN A 33 6.40 -11.43 1.70
N LYS A 34 5.55 -12.45 1.81
CA LYS A 34 5.02 -13.20 0.67
C LYS A 34 3.76 -12.58 0.06
N HIS A 35 2.92 -11.93 0.87
CA HIS A 35 1.56 -11.57 0.48
C HIS A 35 1.23 -10.07 0.57
N ALA A 36 2.10 -9.25 1.17
CA ALA A 36 1.88 -7.82 1.23
C ALA A 36 2.08 -7.17 -0.15
N GLN A 37 1.60 -5.94 -0.26
CA GLN A 37 1.79 -5.12 -1.44
C GLN A 37 3.27 -4.92 -1.74
N THR A 38 3.65 -5.15 -3.00
CA THR A 38 4.99 -4.88 -3.50
C THR A 38 5.12 -3.39 -3.87
N PRO A 39 6.12 -2.66 -3.33
CA PRO A 39 6.40 -1.31 -3.77
C PRO A 39 7.00 -1.31 -5.18
N ILE A 40 6.69 -0.28 -5.96
CA ILE A 40 7.26 -0.07 -7.29
C ILE A 40 8.77 0.23 -7.21
N ASP A 41 9.53 -0.30 -8.16
CA ASP A 41 10.88 0.18 -8.47
C ASP A 41 10.78 1.29 -9.53
N THR A 42 10.89 2.55 -9.11
CA THR A 42 10.67 3.72 -9.98
C THR A 42 11.66 3.79 -11.15
N THR A 43 12.82 3.13 -11.06
CA THR A 43 13.81 3.10 -12.14
C THR A 43 13.34 2.30 -13.36
N GLN A 44 12.34 1.43 -13.19
CA GLN A 44 11.75 0.61 -14.26
C GLN A 44 10.60 1.30 -15.01
N TYR A 45 10.19 2.50 -14.58
CA TYR A 45 9.01 3.19 -15.10
C TYR A 45 9.35 4.63 -15.51
N PRO A 46 10.03 4.84 -16.64
CA PRO A 46 10.47 6.18 -17.07
C PRO A 46 9.31 7.13 -17.42
N ASP A 47 8.11 6.60 -17.66
CA ASP A 47 6.91 7.40 -17.91
C ASP A 47 6.20 7.87 -16.64
N LEU A 48 6.78 7.65 -15.45
CA LEU A 48 6.32 8.27 -14.20
C LEU A 48 6.31 9.82 -14.29
N ASP A 49 7.23 10.40 -15.06
CA ASP A 49 7.28 11.85 -15.29
C ASP A 49 6.25 12.35 -16.32
N THR A 50 5.37 11.50 -16.85
CA THR A 50 4.23 11.94 -17.65
C THR A 50 3.08 12.45 -16.78
N GLN A 51 2.07 13.08 -17.38
CA GLN A 51 0.88 13.51 -16.63
C GLN A 51 0.16 12.34 -15.94
N ALA A 52 0.07 11.18 -16.60
CA ALA A 52 -0.57 10.00 -16.03
C ALA A 52 0.29 9.38 -14.91
N GLY A 53 1.62 9.36 -15.10
CA GLY A 53 2.56 8.91 -14.09
C GLY A 53 2.54 9.77 -12.82
N ARG A 54 2.58 11.09 -12.96
CA ARG A 54 2.43 12.01 -11.82
C ARG A 54 1.10 11.86 -11.12
N SER A 55 0.00 11.76 -11.86
CA SER A 55 -1.33 11.52 -11.29
C SER A 55 -1.38 10.25 -10.45
N PHE A 56 -0.70 9.19 -10.92
CA PHE A 56 -0.53 7.94 -10.18
C PHE A 56 0.32 8.12 -8.92
N GLN A 57 1.50 8.72 -9.01
CA GLN A 57 2.38 8.96 -7.86
C GLN A 57 1.70 9.81 -6.77
N GLU A 58 1.17 10.97 -7.16
CA GLU A 58 0.57 11.95 -6.26
C GLU A 58 -0.70 11.42 -5.59
N THR A 59 -1.44 10.51 -6.24
CA THR A 59 -2.65 9.93 -5.67
C THR A 59 -2.36 8.70 -4.83
N CYS A 60 -1.60 7.74 -5.37
CA CYS A 60 -1.49 6.39 -4.79
C CYS A 60 -0.42 6.28 -3.71
N ALA A 61 0.55 7.21 -3.63
CA ALA A 61 1.54 7.25 -2.56
C ALA A 61 1.10 8.01 -1.29
N ARG A 62 -0.15 8.49 -1.23
CA ARG A 62 -0.65 9.33 -0.13
C ARG A 62 -0.83 8.61 1.21
N CYS A 63 -1.03 7.29 1.16
CA CYS A 63 -1.40 6.51 2.35
C CYS A 63 -0.42 5.37 2.65
N HIS A 64 0.19 4.79 1.62
CA HIS A 64 1.14 3.68 1.71
C HIS A 64 2.13 3.78 0.55
N ALA A 65 3.09 2.86 0.49
CA ALA A 65 4.04 2.81 -0.62
C ALA A 65 3.34 2.68 -1.98
N LEU A 66 3.90 3.29 -3.01
CA LEU A 66 3.34 3.28 -4.36
C LEU A 66 3.33 1.83 -4.91
N PRO A 67 2.19 1.27 -5.34
CA PRO A 67 2.12 -0.12 -5.82
C PRO A 67 2.95 -0.34 -7.08
N ASP A 68 3.62 -1.48 -7.16
CA ASP A 68 4.07 -2.00 -8.46
C ASP A 68 2.85 -2.34 -9.37
N PRO A 69 2.74 -1.74 -10.58
CA PRO A 69 1.70 -2.08 -11.55
C PRO A 69 1.64 -3.57 -11.94
N LYS A 70 2.72 -4.33 -11.76
CA LYS A 70 2.76 -5.78 -12.08
C LYS A 70 2.09 -6.69 -11.04
N GLN A 71 1.50 -6.13 -9.98
CA GLN A 71 0.77 -6.92 -8.99
C GLN A 71 -0.59 -7.44 -9.48
N HIS A 72 -1.16 -6.77 -10.48
CA HIS A 72 -2.46 -7.12 -11.06
C HIS A 72 -2.39 -7.10 -12.58
N THR A 73 -3.29 -7.85 -13.21
CA THR A 73 -3.49 -7.84 -14.65
C THR A 73 -4.23 -6.58 -15.08
N ARG A 74 -4.20 -6.31 -16.40
CA ARG A 74 -4.86 -5.16 -17.02
C ARG A 74 -6.35 -5.08 -16.67
N ASP A 75 -7.04 -6.21 -16.61
CA ASP A 75 -8.49 -6.27 -16.37
C ASP A 75 -8.85 -6.18 -14.89
N GLU A 76 -7.92 -6.50 -13.99
CA GLU A 76 -8.12 -6.40 -12.54
C GLU A 76 -7.96 -4.96 -12.02
N TRP A 77 -7.08 -4.17 -12.64
CA TRP A 77 -6.76 -2.82 -12.17
C TRP A 77 -7.96 -1.88 -11.97
N PRO A 78 -8.96 -1.82 -12.89
CA PRO A 78 -10.16 -1.02 -12.66
C PRO A 78 -10.88 -1.34 -11.34
N SER A 79 -11.01 -2.63 -11.01
CA SER A 79 -11.65 -3.08 -9.76
C SER A 79 -10.82 -2.73 -8.52
N VAL A 80 -9.48 -2.85 -8.62
CA VAL A 80 -8.57 -2.46 -7.54
C VAL A 80 -8.66 -0.95 -7.25
N VAL A 81 -8.64 -0.12 -8.29
CA VAL A 81 -8.76 1.35 -8.15
C VAL A 81 -10.14 1.74 -7.63
N ALA A 82 -11.21 1.06 -8.04
CA ALA A 82 -12.55 1.27 -7.50
C ALA A 82 -12.63 0.97 -5.99
N ARG A 83 -12.00 -0.11 -5.54
CA ARG A 83 -11.88 -0.42 -4.10
C ARG A 83 -11.08 0.64 -3.35
N MET A 84 -9.97 1.13 -3.91
CA MET A 84 -9.20 2.20 -3.28
C MET A 84 -10.00 3.49 -3.16
N LYS A 85 -10.81 3.84 -4.16
CA LYS A 85 -11.74 4.97 -4.07
C LYS A 85 -12.71 4.82 -2.89
N GLN A 86 -13.27 3.64 -2.67
CA GLN A 86 -14.15 3.37 -1.52
C GLN A 86 -13.40 3.54 -0.19
N ASN A 87 -12.17 3.04 -0.10
CA ASN A 87 -11.33 3.21 1.09
C ASN A 87 -10.99 4.68 1.35
N MET A 88 -10.71 5.47 0.32
CA MET A 88 -10.48 6.91 0.47
C MET A 88 -11.70 7.62 1.06
N VAL A 89 -12.92 7.29 0.59
CA VAL A 89 -14.17 7.82 1.15
C VAL A 89 -14.34 7.40 2.61
N ALA A 90 -14.12 6.13 2.93
CA ALA A 90 -14.27 5.61 4.30
C ALA A 90 -13.28 6.25 5.30
N MET A 91 -12.13 6.73 4.82
CA MET A 91 -11.11 7.42 5.61
C MET A 91 -11.22 8.95 5.57
N ASP A 92 -12.31 9.49 5.01
CA ASP A 92 -12.53 10.93 4.82
C ASP A 92 -11.35 11.63 4.08
N LYS A 93 -10.79 10.94 3.07
CA LYS A 93 -9.73 11.47 2.21
C LYS A 93 -10.31 12.02 0.92
N SER A 94 -9.72 13.11 0.44
CA SER A 94 -10.09 13.72 -0.84
C SER A 94 -9.91 12.73 -2.00
N VAL A 95 -11.01 12.44 -2.70
CA VAL A 95 -11.03 11.55 -3.88
C VAL A 95 -10.77 12.37 -5.15
N PRO A 96 -9.81 11.97 -6.01
CA PRO A 96 -9.54 12.66 -7.26
C PRO A 96 -10.75 12.69 -8.21
N LYS A 97 -10.76 13.68 -9.11
CA LYS A 97 -11.78 13.80 -10.15
C LYS A 97 -11.74 12.58 -11.08
N GLY A 98 -12.87 12.32 -11.75
CA GLY A 98 -13.01 11.17 -12.64
C GLY A 98 -11.95 11.09 -13.76
N GLN A 99 -11.48 12.23 -14.26
CA GLN A 99 -10.41 12.27 -15.27
C GLN A 99 -9.07 11.75 -14.72
N THR A 100 -8.63 12.25 -13.56
CA THR A 100 -7.43 11.76 -12.87
C THR A 100 -7.53 10.26 -12.57
N MET A 101 -8.71 9.78 -12.15
CA MET A 101 -8.91 8.34 -11.91
C MET A 101 -8.76 7.51 -13.19
N LYS A 102 -9.25 7.99 -14.34
CA LYS A 102 -9.05 7.33 -15.64
C LYS A 102 -7.58 7.30 -16.05
N GLU A 103 -6.84 8.37 -15.82
CA GLU A 103 -5.40 8.46 -16.10
C GLU A 103 -4.60 7.45 -15.27
N ILE A 104 -4.94 7.32 -13.98
CA ILE A 104 -4.33 6.34 -13.07
C ILE A 104 -4.60 4.92 -13.54
N VAL A 105 -5.86 4.58 -13.86
CA VAL A 105 -6.22 3.26 -14.39
C VAL A 105 -5.46 2.99 -15.68
N ALA A 106 -5.38 3.95 -16.59
CA ALA A 106 -4.66 3.79 -17.84
C ALA A 106 -3.15 3.56 -17.62
N PHE A 107 -2.52 4.25 -16.65
CA PHE A 107 -1.12 4.03 -16.28
C PHE A 107 -0.92 2.60 -15.76
N LEU A 108 -1.73 2.19 -14.78
CA LEU A 108 -1.65 0.86 -14.18
C LEU A 108 -1.88 -0.26 -15.22
N GLN A 109 -2.83 -0.07 -16.13
CA GLN A 109 -3.12 -1.02 -17.20
C GLN A 109 -2.00 -1.15 -18.23
N ARG A 110 -1.31 -0.06 -18.57
CA ARG A 110 -0.17 -0.09 -19.50
C ARG A 110 0.99 -0.93 -18.96
N HIS A 111 1.20 -0.88 -17.66
CA HIS A 111 2.30 -1.53 -16.95
C HIS A 111 1.90 -2.79 -16.19
N ALA A 112 0.68 -3.26 -16.45
CA ALA A 112 0.10 -4.40 -15.76
C ALA A 112 0.90 -5.69 -16.01
N LYS A 113 0.69 -6.67 -15.13
CA LYS A 113 1.15 -8.04 -15.38
C LYS A 113 0.52 -8.56 -16.69
N ASP A 114 1.33 -9.22 -17.50
CA ASP A 114 0.85 -9.94 -18.68
C ASP A 114 -0.23 -10.95 -18.27
N GLN A 115 -1.30 -11.02 -19.07
CA GLN A 115 -2.27 -12.09 -18.97
C GLN A 115 -1.62 -13.35 -19.56
N GLN A 116 -1.47 -14.39 -18.74
CA GLN A 116 -1.04 -15.73 -19.15
C GLN A 116 -2.23 -16.52 -19.70
#